data_AF-A0A2L2XGC8-F1
#
_entry.id   AF-A0A2L2XGC8-F1
#
_cell.length_a   1.000
_cell.length_b   1.000
_cell.length_c   1.000
_cell.angle_alpha   90.00
_cell.angle_beta   90.00
_cell.angle_gamma   90.00
#
_symmetry.space_group_name_H-M   'P 1'
#
loop_
_entity.id
_entity.type
_entity.pdbx_description
1 polymer ?
#
loop_
_entity_poly.entity_id
_entity_poly.type
_entity_poly.pdbx_seq_one_letter_code
_entity_poly.pdbx_strand_id
1 'polypeptide(L)' 'MEFLNGKRVFIRRDGEENGFDGVVTQIKGKWIYVAVADPDPVGFDGIWVNTDLQREIAVLK' A
#
# COMPACT_ATOMS: atom_id res chain seq x y z
N MET A 1 -14.14 -4.25 1.85
CA MET A 1 -12.87 -3.50 1.79
C MET A 1 -12.41 -2.99 3.15
N GLU A 2 -13.29 -2.76 4.14
CA GLU A 2 -12.88 -2.37 5.51
C GLU A 2 -11.88 -3.32 6.19
N PHE A 3 -11.85 -4.60 5.78
CA PHE A 3 -10.93 -5.60 6.34
C PHE A 3 -9.43 -5.32 6.09
N LEU A 4 -9.12 -4.43 5.14
CA LEU A 4 -7.73 -4.05 4.84
C LEU A 4 -7.20 -3.01 5.82
N ASN A 5 -8.06 -2.29 6.55
CA ASN A 5 -7.60 -1.24 7.44
C ASN A 5 -6.75 -1.83 8.58
N GLY A 6 -5.58 -1.23 8.81
CA GLY A 6 -4.57 -1.71 9.76
C GLY A 6 -3.79 -2.95 9.29
N LYS A 7 -4.04 -3.48 8.09
CA LYS A 7 -3.27 -4.61 7.55
C LYS A 7 -1.96 -4.13 6.93
N ARG A 8 -0.91 -4.95 7.11
CA ARG A 8 0.31 -4.82 6.33
C ARG A 8 0.06 -5.35 4.93
N VAL A 9 0.51 -4.60 3.94
CA VAL A 9 0.37 -4.93 2.53
C VAL A 9 1.71 -4.76 1.85
N PHE A 10 2.03 -5.68 0.94
CA PHE A 10 3.10 -5.52 -0.03
C PHE A 10 2.49 -5.04 -1.34
N ILE A 11 3.04 -3.96 -1.88
CA ILE A 11 2.60 -3.36 -3.14
C ILE A 11 3.74 -3.47 -4.14
N ARG A 12 3.50 -4.21 -5.22
CA ARG A 12 4.41 -4.29 -6.36
C ARG A 12 4.03 -3.24 -7.40
N ARG A 13 5.01 -2.52 -7.95
CA ARG A 13 4.78 -1.60 -9.08
C ARG A 13 4.80 -2.38 -10.39
N ASP A 14 4.00 -1.93 -11.35
CA ASP A 14 3.95 -2.54 -12.68
C ASP A 14 5.32 -2.42 -13.37
N GLY A 15 5.81 -3.53 -13.91
CA GLY A 15 7.12 -3.60 -14.56
C GLY A 15 8.35 -3.64 -13.63
N GLU A 16 8.17 -3.63 -12.30
CA GLU A 16 9.27 -3.76 -11.34
C GLU A 16 9.20 -5.09 -10.55
N GLU A 17 10.35 -5.74 -10.39
CA GLU A 17 10.47 -6.91 -9.52
C GLU A 17 10.36 -6.53 -8.04
N ASN A 18 10.77 -5.30 -7.73
CA ASN A 18 10.76 -4.71 -6.40
C ASN A 18 9.39 -4.07 -6.10
N GLY A 19 8.96 -4.20 -4.86
CA GLY A 19 7.77 -3.55 -4.31
C GLY A 19 8.11 -2.92 -2.96
N PHE A 20 7.10 -2.34 -2.32
CA PHE A 20 7.24 -1.74 -1.00
C PHE A 20 6.20 -2.28 -0.03
N ASP A 21 6.63 -2.42 1.23
CA ASP A 21 5.77 -2.81 2.34
C ASP A 21 5.19 -1.57 3.02
N GLY A 22 3.92 -1.66 3.42
CA GLY A 22 3.30 -0.61 4.21
C GLY A 22 2.08 -1.08 4.97
N VAL A 23 1.45 -0.16 5.71
CA VAL A 23 0.23 -0.39 6.49
C VAL A 23 -0.89 0.43 5.91
N VAL A 24 -2.03 -0.19 5.65
CA VAL A 24 -3.23 0.55 5.24
C VAL A 24 -3.78 1.31 6.43
N THR A 25 -3.90 2.62 6.33
CA THR A 25 -4.40 3.48 7.43
C THR A 25 -5.69 4.22 7.07
N GLN A 26 -6.03 4.31 5.78
CA GLN A 26 -7.30 4.86 5.32
C GLN A 26 -7.84 4.11 4.10
N ILE A 27 -9.17 4.11 3.96
CA ILE A 27 -9.87 3.50 2.83
C ILE A 27 -10.96 4.46 2.35
N LYS A 28 -10.97 4.75 1.04
CA LYS A 28 -11.98 5.59 0.37
C LYS A 28 -12.45 4.90 -0.91
N GLY A 29 -13.49 4.09 -0.79
CA GLY A 29 -13.98 3.26 -1.89
C GLY A 29 -12.89 2.30 -2.39
N LYS A 30 -12.43 2.52 -3.62
CA LYS A 30 -11.38 1.73 -4.30
C LYS A 30 -9.96 2.23 -4.03
N TRP A 31 -9.82 3.29 -3.26
CA TRP A 31 -8.53 3.85 -2.90
C TRP A 31 -8.18 3.46 -1.47
N ILE A 32 -6.95 3.01 -1.26
CA ILE A 32 -6.38 2.76 0.06
C ILE A 32 -5.17 3.68 0.26
N TYR A 33 -5.04 4.25 1.45
CA TYR A 33 -3.84 4.99 1.83
C TYR A 33 -2.92 4.04 2.60
N VAL A 34 -1.72 3.85 2.08
CA VAL A 34 -0.72 2.95 2.65
C VAL A 34 0.43 3.77 3.18
N ALA A 35 0.56 3.79 4.50
CA ALA A 35 1.71 4.35 5.18
C ALA A 35 2.92 3.44 4.95
N VAL A 36 3.94 3.96 4.26
CA VAL A 36 5.16 3.22 3.92
C VAL A 36 6.18 3.56 5.00
N ALA A 37 6.73 2.54 5.66
CA ALA A 37 7.87 2.72 6.54
C ALA A 37 9.13 2.71 5.67
N ASP A 38 9.30 3.73 4.84
CA ASP A 38 10.54 3.89 4.09
C ASP A 38 11.63 4.38 5.06
N PRO A 39 12.80 3.72 5.17
CA PRO A 39 13.92 4.22 5.95
C PRO A 39 14.57 5.49 5.38
N ASP A 40 14.17 5.95 4.18
CA ASP A 40 14.66 7.21 3.62
C ASP A 40 14.01 8.45 4.30
N PRO A 41 14.79 9.43 4.80
CA PRO A 41 14.33 10.53 5.64
C PRO A 41 13.51 11.61 4.89
N VAL A 42 13.09 11.34 3.66
CA VAL A 42 12.43 12.32 2.80
C VAL A 42 10.91 12.16 2.90
N GLY A 43 10.34 12.43 4.08
CA GLY A 43 8.98 12.96 4.29
C GLY A 43 7.77 12.31 3.60
N PHE A 44 7.87 11.08 3.09
CA PHE A 44 6.73 10.40 2.48
C PHE A 44 5.94 9.64 3.56
N ASP A 45 4.89 10.25 4.08
CA ASP A 45 4.01 9.63 5.10
C ASP A 45 3.22 8.41 4.56
N GLY A 46 3.08 8.30 3.23
CA GLY A 46 2.37 7.19 2.58
C GLY A 46 1.89 7.50 1.16
N ILE A 47 1.29 6.50 0.51
CA ILE A 47 0.85 6.54 -0.89
C ILE A 47 -0.63 6.15 -1.00
N TRP A 48 -1.38 6.88 -1.82
CA TRP A 48 -2.72 6.45 -2.24
C TRP A 48 -2.62 5.45 -3.38
N VAL A 49 -3.21 4.28 -3.17
CA VAL A 49 -3.19 3.16 -4.11
C VAL A 49 -4.61 2.85 -4.54
N ASN A 50 -4.84 2.82 -5.85
CA ASN A 50 -6.10 2.37 -6.44
C ASN A 50 -6.07 0.86 -6.59
N THR A 51 -6.99 0.17 -5.91
CA THR A 51 -7.06 -1.29 -5.90
C THR A 51 -7.51 -1.89 -7.23
N ASP A 52 -8.12 -1.11 -8.11
CA ASP A 52 -8.52 -1.58 -9.45
C ASP A 52 -7.38 -1.50 -10.46
N LEU A 53 -6.44 -0.58 -10.25
CA LEU A 53 -5.28 -0.39 -11.12
C LEU A 53 -4.10 -1.28 -10.72
N GLN A 54 -4.08 -1.77 -9.47
CA GLN A 54 -3.05 -2.67 -9.00
C GLN A 54 -3.43 -4.13 -9.22
N ARG A 55 -2.53 -4.86 -9.87
CA ARG A 55 -2.73 -6.27 -10.22
C ARG A 55 -2.58 -7.22 -9.02
N GLU A 56 -1.78 -6.86 -8.04
CA GLU A 56 -1.49 -7.72 -6.89
C GLU A 56 -1.25 -6.89 -5.63
N ILE A 57 -2.19 -6.97 -4.68
CA ILE A 57 -2.01 -6.49 -3.30
C ILE A 57 -1.97 -7.73 -2.42
N ALA A 58 -0.78 -8.09 -1.96
CA ALA A 58 -0.62 -9.19 -1.02
C ALA A 58 -0.80 -8.66 0.41
N VAL A 59 -1.80 -9.15 1.13
CA VAL A 59 -1.93 -8.90 2.57
C VAL A 59 -0.91 -9.77 3.29
N LEU A 60 0.05 -9.14 3.95
CA LEU A 60 1.04 -9.84 4.75
C LEU A 60 0.42 -10.23 6.10
N LYS A 61 0.66 -11.49 6.50
CA LYS A 61 0.08 -12.10 7.71
C LYS A 61 0.80 -11.67 8.97
#